data_AF-A0A7V8ZCU7-F1
#
_entry.id   AF-A0A7V8ZCU7-F1
#
_cell.length_a   1.000
_cell.length_b   1.000
_cell.length_c   1.000
_cell.angle_alpha   90.00
_cell.angle_beta   90.00
_cell.angle_gamma   90.00
#
_symmetry.space_group_name_H-M   'P 1'
#
loop_
_entity.id
_entity.type
_entity.pdbx_description
1 polymer ?
#
loop_
_entity_poly.entity_id
_entity_poly.type
_entity_poly.pdbx_seq_one_letter_code
_entity_poly.pdbx_strand_id
1 'polypeptide(L)'
;MSTGEREFDVVVFGATGVTGRRVSAYLAERASETGATWAAAGRDAAKLDRILAEDGVTGAATMVAELGDPASLAAMAARARVVLNLVGPYTLYGRPVIDACVEGGAHYADLTGEIPFVRRVLDSVGPRAEAAGVKLVQVCGFEALPPDLAVAAAAEAAHERWDEELAEADVEVTIKGPPGMPKASDMLSGGTLQSMIAITTAEGAESVTDPAALIPDAARADEVRRRSPVSVAPRRGPGGTVIGPMAPAAFINPAVIHRTAALLAADANGGAAPFRYR
;
A
#
# COMPACT_ATOMS: atom_id res chain seq x y z
N MET A 1 8.36 14.99 -20.21
CA MET A 1 8.56 16.25 -19.45
C MET A 1 9.71 16.00 -18.49
N SER A 2 10.75 16.83 -18.50
CA SER A 2 11.89 16.61 -17.61
C SER A 2 11.39 16.67 -16.17
N THR A 3 11.64 15.61 -15.40
CA THR A 3 11.64 15.71 -13.94
C THR A 3 12.73 16.71 -13.59
N GLY A 4 12.38 17.99 -13.48
CA GLY A 4 13.26 18.97 -12.84
C GLY A 4 13.70 18.39 -11.51
N GLU A 5 14.96 18.59 -11.12
CA GLU A 5 15.48 18.10 -9.85
C GLU A 5 14.52 18.49 -8.72
N ARG A 6 13.82 17.49 -8.19
CA ARG A 6 12.98 17.65 -7.01
C ARG A 6 13.92 17.74 -5.82
N GLU A 7 13.56 18.56 -4.83
CA GLU A 7 14.38 18.72 -3.63
C GLU A 7 14.53 17.39 -2.87
N PHE A 8 13.45 16.60 -2.81
CA PHE A 8 13.42 15.31 -2.15
C PHE A 8 13.02 14.19 -3.10
N ASP A 9 13.77 13.09 -3.09
CA ASP A 9 13.33 11.83 -3.69
C ASP A 9 12.06 11.31 -3.00
N VAL A 10 12.03 11.38 -1.67
CA VAL A 10 10.93 10.85 -0.86
C VAL A 10 10.52 11.84 0.23
N VAL A 11 9.23 12.12 0.33
CA VAL A 11 8.63 12.77 1.50
C VAL A 11 7.76 11.77 2.25
N VAL A 12 8.02 11.57 3.53
CA VAL A 12 7.24 10.71 4.42
C VAL A 12 6.17 11.54 5.13
N PHE A 13 4.95 11.51 4.65
CA PHE A 13 3.83 12.21 5.30
C PHE A 13 3.19 11.32 6.37
N GLY A 14 3.11 11.82 7.61
CA GLY A 14 2.68 11.01 8.76
C GLY A 14 3.85 10.40 9.53
N ALA A 15 5.04 11.01 9.46
CA ALA A 15 6.28 10.52 10.08
C ALA A 15 6.19 10.34 11.62
N THR A 16 5.28 11.05 12.29
CA THR A 16 5.07 10.89 13.75
C THR A 16 4.23 9.66 14.14
N GLY A 17 3.66 8.95 13.15
CA GLY A 17 2.88 7.73 13.36
C GLY A 17 3.76 6.50 13.60
N VAL A 18 3.15 5.40 14.04
CA VAL A 18 3.86 4.14 14.35
C VAL A 18 4.65 3.61 13.15
N THR A 19 4.05 3.58 11.96
CA THR A 19 4.75 3.17 10.73
C THR A 19 5.71 4.24 10.24
N GLY A 20 5.30 5.51 10.30
CA GLY A 20 6.11 6.66 9.86
C GLY A 20 7.46 6.74 10.59
N ARG A 21 7.50 6.45 11.88
CA ARG A 21 8.73 6.36 12.67
C ARG A 21 9.69 5.31 12.14
N ARG A 22 9.19 4.10 11.89
CA ARG A 22 10.01 2.98 11.35
C ARG A 22 10.53 3.28 9.95
N VAL A 23 9.70 3.87 9.10
CA VAL A 23 10.11 4.30 7.75
C VAL A 23 11.16 5.40 7.83
N SER A 24 11.00 6.37 8.73
CA SER A 24 11.96 7.47 8.92
C SER A 24 13.32 6.93 9.39
N ALA A 25 13.34 6.00 10.34
CA ALA A 25 14.56 5.34 10.78
C ALA A 25 15.25 4.55 9.64
N TYR A 26 14.47 3.78 8.87
CA TYR A 26 14.97 3.05 7.71
C TYR A 26 15.57 3.98 6.64
N LEU A 27 14.88 5.08 6.32
CA LEU A 27 15.37 6.04 5.33
C LEU A 27 16.60 6.80 5.82
N ALA A 28 16.71 7.10 7.12
CA ALA A 28 17.91 7.71 7.68
C ALA A 28 19.15 6.82 7.46
N GLU A 29 19.00 5.51 7.68
CA GLU A 29 20.06 4.52 7.46
C GLU A 29 20.39 4.39 5.96
N ARG A 30 19.39 4.16 5.11
CA ARG A 30 19.58 3.91 3.68
C ARG A 30 19.98 5.15 2.87
N ALA A 31 19.54 6.35 3.26
CA ALA A 31 19.93 7.59 2.60
C ALA A 31 21.44 7.83 2.74
N SER A 32 22.03 7.42 3.88
CA SER A 32 23.49 7.51 4.06
C SER A 32 24.27 6.59 3.12
N GLU A 33 23.68 5.47 2.71
CA GLU A 33 24.29 4.49 1.79
C GLU A 33 24.06 4.84 0.31
N THR A 34 22.87 5.36 -0.01
CA THR A 34 22.40 5.55 -1.38
C THR A 34 22.54 6.99 -1.89
N GLY A 35 22.67 7.96 -0.99
CA GLY A 35 22.64 9.39 -1.31
C GLY A 35 21.23 9.94 -1.62
N ALA A 36 20.17 9.15 -1.43
CA ALA A 36 18.80 9.58 -1.67
C ALA A 36 18.39 10.72 -0.71
N THR A 37 17.75 11.77 -1.23
CA THR A 37 17.28 12.88 -0.40
C THR A 37 15.87 12.61 0.11
N TRP A 38 15.60 12.86 1.39
CA TRP A 38 14.27 12.66 1.94
C TRP A 38 13.91 13.69 3.00
N ALA A 39 12.61 13.86 3.22
CA ALA A 39 12.07 14.71 4.27
C ALA A 39 10.94 14.02 5.04
N ALA A 40 10.85 14.34 6.33
CA ALA A 40 9.73 13.95 7.17
C ALA A 40 8.67 15.07 7.15
N ALA A 41 7.40 14.71 6.98
CA ALA A 41 6.29 15.65 6.94
C ALA A 41 5.22 15.32 7.98
N GLY A 42 4.70 16.38 8.62
CA GLY A 42 3.59 16.28 9.56
C GLY A 42 3.08 17.65 10.01
N ARG A 43 1.94 17.67 10.70
CA ARG A 43 1.26 18.92 11.08
C ARG A 43 1.92 19.69 12.24
N ASP A 44 2.73 19.02 13.05
CA ASP A 44 3.35 19.59 14.25
C ASP A 44 4.87 19.43 14.16
N ALA A 45 5.55 20.53 13.85
CA ALA A 45 7.01 20.56 13.69
C ALA A 45 7.74 20.16 14.98
N ALA A 46 7.31 20.68 16.13
CA ALA A 46 7.97 20.40 17.40
C ALA A 46 7.83 18.92 17.79
N LYS A 47 6.65 18.32 17.55
CA LYS A 47 6.47 16.87 17.75
C LYS A 47 7.29 16.07 16.74
N LEU A 48 7.36 16.51 15.49
CA LEU A 48 8.12 15.82 14.45
C LEU A 48 9.60 15.75 14.81
N ASP A 49 10.22 16.89 15.13
CA ASP A 49 11.63 16.98 15.50
C ASP A 49 11.95 16.13 16.74
N ARG A 50 11.09 16.20 17.77
CA ARG A 50 11.24 15.39 18.98
C ARG A 50 11.20 13.89 18.68
N ILE A 51 10.23 13.42 17.89
CA ILE A 51 10.07 11.99 17.59
C ILE A 51 11.25 11.46 16.77
N LEU A 52 11.71 12.24 15.78
CA LEU A 52 12.88 11.87 14.99
C LEU A 52 14.13 11.76 15.89
N ALA A 53 14.32 12.70 16.81
CA ALA A 53 15.42 12.65 17.78
C ALA A 53 15.33 11.44 18.72
N GLU A 54 14.13 11.11 19.22
CA GLU A 54 13.89 9.91 20.04
C GLU A 54 14.23 8.60 19.30
N ASP A 55 14.01 8.57 17.99
CA ASP A 55 14.33 7.43 17.11
C ASP A 55 15.77 7.44 16.60
N GLY A 56 16.61 8.37 17.07
CA GLY A 56 18.00 8.50 16.63
C GLY A 56 18.18 9.00 15.19
N VAL A 57 17.12 9.51 14.58
CA VAL A 57 17.14 10.10 13.24
C VAL A 57 17.67 11.54 13.35
N THR A 58 18.85 11.78 12.80
CA THR A 58 19.50 13.10 12.81
C THR A 58 19.71 13.60 11.39
N GLY A 59 19.65 14.93 11.20
CA GLY A 59 19.90 15.56 9.90
C GLY A 59 18.79 15.39 8.84
N ALA A 60 17.66 14.77 9.18
CA ALA A 60 16.51 14.68 8.30
C ALA A 60 15.90 16.07 8.07
N ALA A 61 15.62 16.42 6.81
CA ALA A 61 14.82 17.60 6.52
C ALA A 61 13.39 17.41 7.06
N THR A 62 12.80 18.46 7.61
CA THR A 62 11.42 18.44 8.10
C THR A 62 10.57 19.48 7.38
N MET A 63 9.30 19.16 7.19
CA MET A 63 8.33 20.09 6.61
C MET A 63 6.97 19.97 7.29
N VAL A 64 6.29 21.11 7.41
CA VAL A 64 4.92 21.15 7.92
C VAL A 64 3.96 20.89 6.77
N ALA A 65 3.08 19.91 6.96
CA ALA A 65 1.98 19.62 6.06
C ALA A 65 0.76 19.21 6.88
N GLU A 66 -0.40 19.78 6.57
CA GLU A 66 -1.63 19.57 7.30
C GLU A 66 -2.79 19.30 6.34
N LEU A 67 -3.59 18.28 6.66
CA LEU A 67 -4.73 17.86 5.83
C LEU A 67 -5.78 18.98 5.62
N GLY A 68 -5.93 19.86 6.60
CA GLY A 68 -6.86 21.00 6.56
C GLY A 68 -6.31 22.22 5.82
N ASP A 69 -5.05 22.19 5.37
CA ASP A 69 -4.41 23.27 4.64
C ASP A 69 -3.94 22.78 3.26
N PRO A 70 -4.77 22.95 2.20
CA PRO A 70 -4.41 22.56 0.84
C PRO A 70 -3.11 23.20 0.33
N ALA A 71 -2.78 24.42 0.76
CA ALA A 71 -1.56 25.08 0.34
C ALA A 71 -0.32 24.36 0.91
N SER A 72 -0.40 23.87 2.15
CA SER A 72 0.67 23.06 2.74
C SER A 72 0.86 21.73 2.02
N LEU A 73 -0.22 21.05 1.60
CA LEU A 73 -0.16 19.81 0.84
C LEU A 73 0.44 20.02 -0.56
N ALA A 74 0.06 21.11 -1.23
CA ALA A 74 0.62 21.50 -2.52
C ALA A 74 2.12 21.82 -2.41
N ALA A 75 2.52 22.55 -1.37
CA ALA A 75 3.93 22.85 -1.10
C ALA A 75 4.76 21.57 -0.83
N MET A 76 4.20 20.61 -0.09
CA MET A 76 4.81 19.30 0.12
C MET A 76 4.98 18.54 -1.21
N ALA A 77 3.92 18.41 -1.99
CA ALA A 77 3.94 17.69 -3.26
C ALA A 77 4.91 18.32 -4.27
N ALA A 78 4.96 19.65 -4.37
CA ALA A 78 5.85 20.34 -5.31
C ALA A 78 7.35 20.05 -5.09
N ARG A 79 7.74 19.73 -3.85
CA ARG A 79 9.15 19.48 -3.45
C ARG A 79 9.54 18.00 -3.53
N ALA A 80 8.58 17.10 -3.74
CA ALA A 80 8.79 15.67 -3.71
C ALA A 80 8.80 15.04 -5.11
N ARG A 81 9.65 14.04 -5.33
CA ARG A 81 9.48 13.08 -6.42
C ARG A 81 8.41 12.04 -6.08
N VAL A 82 8.43 11.54 -4.84
CA VAL A 82 7.42 10.63 -4.30
C VAL A 82 6.95 11.12 -2.93
N VAL A 83 5.64 11.17 -2.71
CA VAL A 83 5.03 11.30 -1.39
C VAL A 83 4.59 9.91 -0.92
N LEU A 84 5.19 9.44 0.17
CA LEU A 84 4.75 8.25 0.89
C LEU A 84 3.78 8.69 1.98
N ASN A 85 2.48 8.48 1.74
CA ASN A 85 1.42 8.84 2.66
C ASN A 85 1.16 7.72 3.66
N LEU A 86 1.41 8.02 4.94
CA LEU A 86 1.18 7.13 6.08
C LEU A 86 0.11 7.71 7.04
N VAL A 87 -0.71 8.63 6.53
CA VAL A 87 -1.80 9.27 7.28
C VAL A 87 -3.13 8.60 6.94
N GLY A 88 -3.57 7.69 7.81
CA GLY A 88 -4.90 7.07 7.77
C GLY A 88 -5.88 7.68 8.78
N PRO A 89 -7.19 7.36 8.70
CA PRO A 89 -7.83 6.51 7.68
C PRO A 89 -7.86 7.14 6.28
N TYR A 90 -7.57 6.36 5.24
CA TYR A 90 -7.35 6.87 3.88
C TYR A 90 -8.65 7.28 3.19
N THR A 91 -9.75 6.61 3.49
CA THR A 91 -11.10 6.99 3.04
C THR A 91 -11.43 8.44 3.41
N LEU A 92 -10.95 8.91 4.55
CA LEU A 92 -11.20 10.27 5.04
C LEU A 92 -10.14 11.25 4.57
N TYR A 93 -8.86 10.85 4.59
CA TYR A 93 -7.74 11.77 4.49
C TYR A 93 -6.85 11.59 3.26
N GLY A 94 -6.98 10.48 2.53
CA GLY A 94 -6.10 10.16 1.40
C GLY A 94 -6.35 11.04 0.17
N ARG A 95 -7.62 11.38 -0.11
CA ARG A 95 -8.00 12.11 -1.33
C ARG A 95 -7.30 13.48 -1.47
N PRO A 96 -7.30 14.37 -0.47
CA PRO A 96 -6.59 15.65 -0.57
C PRO A 96 -5.10 15.51 -0.87
N VAL A 97 -4.43 14.49 -0.31
CA VAL A 97 -3.00 14.23 -0.54
C VAL A 97 -2.76 13.75 -1.98
N ILE A 98 -3.61 12.85 -2.49
CA ILE A 98 -3.55 12.35 -3.86
C ILE A 98 -3.76 13.49 -4.86
N ASP A 99 -4.79 14.33 -4.65
CA ASP A 99 -5.06 15.47 -5.54
C ASP A 99 -3.85 16.43 -5.57
N ALA A 100 -3.27 16.76 -4.41
CA ALA A 100 -2.06 17.59 -4.34
C ALA A 100 -0.86 16.96 -5.06
N CYS A 101 -0.69 15.63 -4.99
CA CYS A 101 0.36 14.92 -5.71
C CYS A 101 0.16 14.99 -7.23
N VAL A 102 -1.06 14.74 -7.70
CA VAL A 102 -1.41 14.81 -9.13
C VAL A 102 -1.20 16.23 -9.68
N GLU A 103 -1.62 17.26 -8.93
CA GLU A 103 -1.47 18.66 -9.32
C GLU A 103 -0.02 19.15 -9.24
N GLY A 104 0.73 18.70 -8.22
CA GLY A 104 2.14 19.04 -8.04
C GLY A 104 3.11 18.23 -8.90
N GLY A 105 2.62 17.19 -9.59
CA GLY A 105 3.43 16.28 -10.40
C GLY A 105 4.34 15.36 -9.56
N ALA A 106 3.95 15.06 -8.32
CA ALA A 106 4.63 14.09 -7.46
C ALA A 106 3.96 12.73 -7.57
N HIS A 107 4.76 11.66 -7.58
CA HIS A 107 4.22 10.31 -7.46
C HIS A 107 3.71 10.07 -6.03
N TYR A 108 2.75 9.17 -5.89
CA TYR A 108 2.09 8.88 -4.63
C TYR A 108 2.21 7.39 -4.30
N ALA A 109 2.51 7.09 -3.04
CA ALA A 109 2.42 5.74 -2.50
C ALA A 109 1.75 5.73 -1.12
N ASP A 110 0.98 4.68 -0.83
CA ASP A 110 0.42 4.43 0.50
C ASP A 110 0.33 2.95 0.84
N LEU A 111 -0.02 2.64 2.09
CA LEU A 111 -0.23 1.28 2.59
C LEU A 111 -1.71 0.97 2.87
N THR A 112 -2.64 1.64 2.18
CA THR A 112 -4.07 1.50 2.47
C THR A 112 -4.54 0.05 2.35
N GLY A 113 -5.38 -0.39 3.30
CA GLY A 113 -6.17 -1.63 3.18
C GLY A 113 -7.61 -1.38 2.75
N GLU A 114 -7.94 -0.13 2.41
CA GLU A 114 -9.32 0.34 2.24
C GLU A 114 -9.73 0.20 0.77
N ILE A 115 -10.02 -1.03 0.32
CA ILE A 115 -10.31 -1.35 -1.09
C ILE A 115 -11.41 -0.48 -1.73
N PRO A 116 -12.53 -0.16 -1.05
CA PRO A 116 -13.51 0.79 -1.62
C PRO A 116 -12.94 2.18 -1.90
N PHE A 117 -12.01 2.67 -1.06
CA PHE A 117 -11.30 3.92 -1.32
C PHE A 117 -10.38 3.80 -2.55
N VAL A 118 -9.62 2.71 -2.66
CA VAL A 118 -8.79 2.44 -3.84
C VAL A 118 -9.64 2.46 -5.12
N ARG A 119 -10.81 1.82 -5.10
CA ARG A 119 -11.74 1.83 -6.24
C ARG A 119 -12.19 3.25 -6.60
N ARG A 120 -12.59 4.05 -5.62
CA ARG A 120 -13.01 5.45 -5.86
C ARG A 120 -11.87 6.31 -6.42
N VAL A 121 -10.64 6.15 -5.93
CA VAL A 121 -9.47 6.85 -6.47
C VAL A 121 -9.24 6.44 -7.93
N LEU A 122 -9.33 5.15 -8.21
CA LEU A 122 -9.15 4.61 -9.56
C LEU A 122 -10.13 5.24 -10.56
N ASP A 123 -11.41 5.25 -10.20
CA ASP A 123 -12.48 5.74 -11.08
C ASP A 123 -12.44 7.27 -11.23
N SER A 124 -12.15 8.01 -10.15
CA SER A 124 -12.26 9.48 -10.13
C SER A 124 -10.96 10.24 -10.38
N VAL A 125 -9.80 9.64 -10.11
CA VAL A 125 -8.49 10.30 -10.20
C VAL A 125 -7.57 9.62 -11.22
N GLY A 126 -7.75 8.33 -11.52
CA GLY A 126 -6.93 7.58 -12.48
C GLY A 126 -6.65 8.34 -13.79
N PRO A 127 -7.69 8.80 -14.52
CA PRO A 127 -7.49 9.55 -15.77
C PRO A 127 -6.72 10.87 -15.60
N ARG A 128 -6.92 11.58 -14.47
CA ARG A 128 -6.20 12.83 -14.17
C ARG A 128 -4.72 12.56 -13.88
N ALA A 129 -4.43 11.50 -13.12
CA ALA A 129 -3.07 11.09 -12.80
C ALA A 129 -2.30 10.64 -14.04
N GLU A 130 -2.95 9.86 -14.92
CA GLU A 130 -2.40 9.45 -16.21
C GLU A 130 -2.06 10.67 -17.10
N ALA A 131 -3.02 11.60 -17.25
CA ALA A 131 -2.79 12.83 -18.00
C ALA A 131 -1.65 13.70 -17.44
N ALA A 132 -1.44 13.67 -16.11
CA ALA A 132 -0.35 14.37 -15.44
C ALA A 132 1.00 13.60 -15.45
N GLY A 133 1.03 12.35 -15.94
CA GLY A 133 2.21 11.49 -15.85
C GLY A 133 2.59 11.09 -14.42
N VAL A 134 1.61 11.09 -13.51
CA VAL A 134 1.78 10.79 -12.08
C VAL A 134 1.36 9.35 -11.79
N LYS A 135 2.27 8.59 -11.16
CA LYS A 135 1.98 7.24 -10.68
C LYS A 135 1.34 7.28 -9.30
N LEU A 136 0.24 6.56 -9.14
CA LEU A 136 -0.42 6.31 -7.86
C LEU A 136 -0.26 4.83 -7.51
N VAL A 137 0.47 4.52 -6.43
CA VAL A 137 0.75 3.15 -6.00
C VAL A 137 0.15 2.92 -4.62
N GLN A 138 -1.06 2.40 -4.58
CA GLN A 138 -1.78 2.12 -3.32
C GLN A 138 -1.56 0.68 -2.88
N VAL A 139 -1.88 0.38 -1.61
CA VAL A 139 -1.82 -0.97 -1.04
C VAL A 139 -0.37 -1.51 -0.96
N CYS A 140 0.62 -0.63 -0.77
CA CYS A 140 2.03 -0.98 -0.58
C CYS A 140 2.35 -1.36 0.88
N GLY A 141 1.50 -2.17 1.49
CA GLY A 141 1.60 -2.58 2.89
C GLY A 141 2.05 -4.03 3.05
N PHE A 142 2.21 -4.45 4.31
CA PHE A 142 2.56 -5.83 4.67
C PHE A 142 1.53 -6.87 4.18
N GLU A 143 0.25 -6.49 4.07
CA GLU A 143 -0.81 -7.41 3.63
C GLU A 143 -0.74 -7.76 2.13
N ALA A 144 0.07 -7.05 1.33
CA ALA A 144 0.19 -7.25 -0.11
C ALA A 144 1.65 -7.47 -0.56
N LEU A 145 2.57 -6.57 -0.21
CA LEU A 145 3.93 -6.59 -0.77
C LEU A 145 4.72 -7.89 -0.50
N PRO A 146 4.92 -8.34 0.77
CA PRO A 146 5.67 -9.57 1.04
C PRO A 146 5.15 -10.83 0.32
N PRO A 147 3.85 -11.19 0.38
CA PRO A 147 3.35 -12.37 -0.31
C PRO A 147 3.46 -12.23 -1.84
N ASP A 148 3.21 -11.05 -2.40
CA ASP A 148 3.33 -10.80 -3.84
C ASP A 148 4.76 -10.99 -4.33
N LEU A 149 5.72 -10.37 -3.64
CA LEU A 149 7.14 -10.48 -3.97
C LEU A 149 7.64 -11.92 -3.79
N ALA A 150 7.15 -12.66 -2.79
CA ALA A 150 7.52 -14.05 -2.59
C ALA A 150 7.04 -14.95 -3.74
N VAL A 151 5.78 -14.77 -4.20
CA VAL A 151 5.24 -15.52 -5.34
C VAL A 151 5.91 -15.12 -6.65
N ALA A 152 6.17 -13.82 -6.86
CA ALA A 152 6.88 -13.34 -8.03
C ALA A 152 8.30 -13.93 -8.11
N ALA A 153 9.07 -13.89 -7.02
CA ALA A 153 10.40 -14.48 -6.96
C ALA A 153 10.37 -16.01 -7.18
N ALA A 154 9.33 -16.70 -6.70
CA ALA A 154 9.16 -18.13 -6.97
C ALA A 154 8.88 -18.41 -8.46
N ALA A 155 8.07 -17.56 -9.11
CA ALA A 155 7.79 -17.68 -10.54
C ALA A 155 9.03 -17.39 -11.40
N GLU A 156 9.79 -16.34 -11.07
CA GLU A 156 11.06 -16.03 -11.73
C GLU A 156 12.06 -17.18 -11.58
N ALA A 157 12.21 -17.71 -10.36
CA ALA A 157 13.11 -18.84 -10.12
C ALA A 157 12.67 -20.12 -10.86
N ALA A 158 11.36 -20.35 -11.03
CA ALA A 158 10.86 -21.49 -11.78
C ALA A 158 11.26 -21.41 -13.25
N HIS A 159 11.07 -20.23 -13.84
CA HIS A 159 11.43 -19.96 -15.23
C HIS A 159 12.95 -20.06 -15.45
N GLU A 160 13.75 -19.41 -14.59
CA GLU A 160 15.21 -19.41 -14.73
C GLU A 160 15.87 -20.79 -14.61
N ARG A 161 15.33 -21.66 -13.75
CA ARG A 161 15.95 -22.96 -13.41
C ARG A 161 15.45 -24.11 -14.27
N TRP A 162 14.18 -24.06 -14.67
CA TRP A 162 13.51 -25.18 -15.32
C TRP A 162 12.83 -24.81 -16.63
N ASP A 163 12.82 -23.53 -17.04
CA ASP A 163 12.07 -23.05 -18.20
C ASP A 163 10.56 -23.39 -18.12
N GLU A 164 10.03 -23.37 -16.89
CA GLU A 164 8.64 -23.72 -16.59
C GLU A 164 7.89 -22.56 -15.93
N GLU A 165 6.57 -22.51 -16.12
CA GLU A 165 5.68 -21.59 -15.42
C GLU A 165 5.33 -22.12 -14.02
N LEU A 166 5.15 -21.20 -13.06
CA LEU A 166 4.68 -21.55 -11.73
C LEU A 166 3.21 -22.00 -11.78
N ALA A 167 2.96 -23.28 -11.52
CA ALA A 167 1.61 -23.85 -11.52
C ALA A 167 0.78 -23.47 -10.28
N GLU A 168 1.39 -23.51 -9.09
CA GLU A 168 0.74 -23.22 -7.81
C GLU A 168 1.79 -22.77 -6.77
N ALA A 169 1.41 -21.89 -5.85
CA ALA A 169 2.20 -21.54 -4.68
C ALA A 169 1.29 -21.35 -3.47
N ASP A 170 1.72 -21.89 -2.32
CA ASP A 170 1.16 -21.58 -1.01
C ASP A 170 2.16 -20.69 -0.25
N VAL A 171 1.69 -19.55 0.24
CA VAL A 171 2.49 -18.63 1.07
C VAL A 171 2.09 -18.82 2.53
N GLU A 172 3.04 -19.22 3.36
CA GLU A 172 2.84 -19.34 4.81
C GLU A 172 3.52 -18.18 5.53
N VAL A 173 2.73 -17.42 6.32
CA VAL A 173 3.23 -16.30 7.12
C VAL A 173 3.13 -16.66 8.60
N THR A 174 4.28 -16.77 9.26
CA THR A 174 4.34 -16.96 10.72
C THR A 174 4.76 -15.66 11.40
N ILE A 175 3.86 -15.08 12.19
CA ILE A 175 4.16 -13.89 13.00
C ILE A 175 4.62 -14.36 14.39
N LYS A 176 5.87 -14.03 14.75
CA LYS A 176 6.39 -14.22 16.11
C LYS A 176 6.24 -12.91 16.87
N GLY A 177 5.33 -12.90 17.85
CA GLY A 177 5.17 -11.76 18.74
C GLY A 177 6.40 -11.52 19.63
N PRO A 178 6.51 -10.34 20.25
CA PRO A 178 7.54 -10.09 21.25
C PRO A 178 7.43 -11.10 22.41
N PRO A 179 8.55 -11.45 23.07
CA PRO A 179 8.51 -12.35 24.22
C PRO A 179 7.66 -11.74 25.36
N GLY A 180 6.77 -12.55 25.94
CA GLY A 180 5.91 -12.15 27.06
C GLY A 180 4.42 -12.13 26.70
N MET A 181 3.59 -11.61 27.61
CA MET A 181 2.15 -11.44 27.33
C MET A 181 1.95 -10.25 26.38
N PRO A 182 1.10 -10.38 25.34
CA PRO A 182 0.76 -9.27 24.45
C PRO A 182 0.16 -8.10 25.22
N LYS A 183 0.62 -6.87 24.94
CA LYS A 183 -0.05 -5.66 25.41
C LYS A 183 -1.15 -5.27 24.42
N ALA A 184 -2.13 -4.51 24.88
CA ALA A 184 -3.17 -3.96 24.00
C ALA A 184 -2.58 -3.13 22.82
N SER A 185 -1.46 -2.45 23.05
CA SER A 185 -0.70 -1.71 22.02
C SER A 185 -0.08 -2.60 20.94
N ASP A 186 0.12 -3.89 21.23
CA ASP A 186 0.79 -4.84 20.34
C ASP A 186 -0.22 -5.51 19.39
N MET A 187 -1.52 -5.44 19.72
CA MET A 187 -2.56 -6.12 18.94
C MET A 187 -3.08 -5.28 17.77
N LEU A 188 -3.26 -3.96 17.96
CA LEU A 188 -3.72 -3.07 16.90
C LEU A 188 -3.26 -1.63 17.17
N SER A 189 -2.69 -0.96 16.17
CA SER A 189 -2.41 0.48 16.31
C SER A 189 -3.72 1.26 16.31
N GLY A 190 -3.75 2.43 16.95
CA GLY A 190 -4.94 3.31 16.93
C GLY A 190 -5.38 3.67 15.51
N GLY A 191 -4.43 3.87 14.60
CA GLY A 191 -4.71 4.11 13.18
C GLY A 191 -5.34 2.89 12.49
N THR A 192 -4.84 1.69 12.79
CA THR A 192 -5.41 0.43 12.26
C THR A 192 -6.85 0.22 12.73
N LEU A 193 -7.15 0.51 14.01
CA LEU A 193 -8.51 0.43 14.53
C LEU A 193 -9.45 1.38 13.79
N GLN A 194 -9.03 2.63 13.59
CA GLN A 194 -9.82 3.62 12.86
C GLN A 194 -10.02 3.23 11.39
N SER A 195 -9.00 2.66 10.73
CA SER A 195 -9.15 2.13 9.37
C SER A 195 -10.13 0.95 9.32
N MET A 196 -10.11 0.02 10.28
CA MET A 196 -11.10 -1.06 10.33
C MET A 196 -12.53 -0.54 10.52
N ILE A 197 -12.72 0.49 11.36
CA ILE A 197 -14.02 1.15 11.51
C ILE A 197 -14.41 1.80 10.18
N ALA A 198 -13.52 2.57 9.56
CA ALA A 198 -13.79 3.23 8.29
C ALA A 198 -14.18 2.22 7.19
N ILE A 199 -13.49 1.08 7.10
CA ILE A 199 -13.81 0.00 6.16
C ILE A 199 -15.22 -0.56 6.39
N THR A 200 -15.57 -0.84 7.65
CA THR A 200 -16.85 -1.48 7.98
C THR A 200 -18.04 -0.53 7.92
N THR A 201 -17.82 0.77 8.08
CA THR A 201 -18.87 1.80 8.02
C THR A 201 -18.95 2.53 6.67
N ALA A 202 -17.99 2.35 5.78
CA ALA A 202 -17.98 3.00 4.47
C ALA A 202 -19.06 2.41 3.54
N GLU A 203 -19.58 3.25 2.65
CA GLU A 203 -20.33 2.79 1.49
C GLU A 203 -19.46 1.83 0.66
N GLY A 204 -19.99 0.66 0.31
CA GLY A 204 -19.27 -0.40 -0.39
C GLY A 204 -18.53 -1.40 0.52
N ALA A 205 -18.82 -1.44 1.83
CA ALA A 205 -18.21 -2.42 2.75
C ALA A 205 -18.44 -3.88 2.32
N GLU A 206 -19.51 -4.18 1.58
CA GLU A 206 -19.78 -5.50 1.00
C GLU A 206 -18.76 -5.92 -0.07
N SER A 207 -18.07 -4.97 -0.70
CA SER A 207 -17.05 -5.27 -1.71
C SER A 207 -15.69 -5.61 -1.10
N VAL A 208 -15.54 -5.53 0.23
CA VAL A 208 -14.27 -5.79 0.93
C VAL A 208 -13.78 -7.21 0.71
N THR A 209 -14.69 -8.18 0.57
CA THR A 209 -14.39 -9.57 0.26
C THR A 209 -14.56 -9.92 -1.22
N ASP A 210 -14.83 -8.93 -2.09
CA ASP A 210 -14.97 -9.16 -3.52
C ASP A 210 -13.58 -9.23 -4.18
N PRO A 211 -13.12 -10.41 -4.67
CA PRO A 211 -11.83 -10.55 -5.33
C PRO A 211 -11.72 -9.74 -6.63
N ALA A 212 -12.84 -9.25 -7.17
CA ALA A 212 -12.88 -8.48 -8.39
C ALA A 212 -13.18 -6.99 -8.16
N ALA A 213 -13.15 -6.50 -6.91
CA ALA A 213 -13.57 -5.14 -6.56
C ALA A 213 -12.86 -4.03 -7.38
N LEU A 214 -11.62 -4.28 -7.79
CA LEU A 214 -10.80 -3.34 -8.55
C LEU A 214 -10.81 -3.57 -10.07
N ILE A 215 -11.62 -4.49 -10.59
CA ILE A 215 -11.75 -4.76 -12.03
C ILE A 215 -12.93 -3.95 -12.59
N PRO A 216 -12.72 -3.04 -13.55
CA PRO A 216 -13.82 -2.26 -14.14
C PRO A 216 -14.67 -3.07 -15.12
N ASP A 217 -14.08 -4.01 -15.85
CA ASP A 217 -14.80 -4.84 -16.82
C ASP A 217 -15.68 -5.88 -16.11
N ALA A 218 -17.00 -5.78 -16.33
CA ALA A 218 -17.98 -6.59 -15.61
C ALA A 218 -17.89 -8.09 -15.95
N ALA A 219 -17.68 -8.43 -17.21
CA ALA A 219 -17.60 -9.83 -17.66
C ALA A 219 -16.40 -10.53 -17.02
N ARG A 220 -15.25 -9.84 -16.99
CA ARG A 220 -14.03 -10.28 -16.35
C ARG A 220 -14.17 -10.37 -14.83
N ALA A 221 -14.78 -9.37 -14.21
CA ALA A 221 -15.04 -9.38 -12.77
C ALA A 221 -15.88 -10.58 -12.35
N ASP A 222 -16.93 -10.89 -13.11
CA ASP A 222 -17.78 -12.07 -12.85
C ASP A 222 -17.04 -13.39 -13.03
N GLU A 223 -16.12 -13.46 -13.99
CA GLU A 223 -15.24 -14.63 -14.16
C GLU A 223 -14.34 -14.85 -12.94
N VAL A 224 -13.71 -13.78 -12.45
CA VAL A 224 -12.87 -13.80 -11.23
C VAL A 224 -13.68 -14.24 -10.02
N ARG A 225 -14.87 -13.68 -9.79
CA ARG A 225 -15.74 -14.06 -8.66
C ARG A 225 -16.10 -15.55 -8.67
N ARG A 226 -16.39 -16.11 -9.86
CA ARG A 226 -16.67 -17.54 -10.00
C ARG A 226 -15.45 -18.42 -9.73
N ARG A 227 -14.27 -18.00 -10.19
CA ARG A 227 -13.05 -18.83 -10.15
C ARG A 227 -12.25 -18.71 -8.85
N SER A 228 -12.31 -17.56 -8.19
CA SER A 228 -11.52 -17.21 -7.01
C SER A 228 -12.36 -16.69 -5.84
N PRO A 229 -13.39 -17.42 -5.38
CA PRO A 229 -14.16 -16.97 -4.23
C PRO A 229 -13.25 -16.85 -2.99
N VAL A 230 -13.28 -15.69 -2.35
CA VAL A 230 -12.50 -15.42 -1.14
C VAL A 230 -13.22 -16.05 0.05
N SER A 231 -12.50 -16.85 0.83
CA SER A 231 -12.96 -17.35 2.12
C SER A 231 -12.12 -16.72 3.22
N VAL A 232 -12.78 -16.20 4.25
CA VAL A 232 -12.14 -15.74 5.49
C VAL A 232 -11.93 -16.88 6.49
N ALA A 233 -12.30 -18.11 6.13
CA ALA A 233 -12.12 -19.27 6.98
C ALA A 233 -10.67 -19.77 6.95
N PRO A 234 -10.10 -20.19 8.10
CA PRO A 234 -8.73 -20.66 8.12
C PRO A 234 -8.48 -21.92 7.27
N ARG A 235 -7.42 -21.91 6.47
CA ARG A 235 -6.92 -23.09 5.76
C ARG A 235 -5.78 -23.73 6.56
N ARG A 236 -5.70 -25.07 6.55
CA ARG A 236 -4.61 -25.82 7.18
C ARG A 236 -3.72 -26.47 6.12
N GLY A 237 -2.42 -26.30 6.29
CA GLY A 237 -1.40 -26.92 5.46
C GLY A 237 -1.08 -28.38 5.82
N PRO A 238 -0.22 -29.05 5.03
CA PRO A 238 0.33 -30.37 5.31
C PRO A 238 1.22 -30.34 6.56
N GLY A 239 0.60 -30.38 7.74
CA GLY A 239 1.27 -30.15 9.03
C GLY A 239 0.37 -29.49 10.08
N GLY A 240 -0.84 -29.09 9.70
CA GLY A 240 -1.81 -28.46 10.60
C GLY A 240 -1.59 -26.97 10.79
N THR A 241 -0.52 -26.40 10.22
CA THR A 241 -0.25 -24.96 10.24
C THR A 241 -1.33 -24.20 9.50
N VAL A 242 -1.68 -23.03 10.01
CA VAL A 242 -2.67 -22.16 9.37
C VAL A 242 -1.99 -21.41 8.21
N ILE A 243 -2.37 -21.71 6.97
CA ILE A 243 -1.84 -21.08 5.74
C ILE A 243 -2.63 -19.80 5.41
N GLY A 244 -3.87 -19.70 5.88
CA GLY A 244 -4.70 -18.51 5.70
C GLY A 244 -5.87 -18.50 6.67
N PRO A 245 -6.70 -17.43 6.71
CA PRO A 245 -6.44 -16.16 6.05
C PRO A 245 -5.13 -15.56 6.57
N MET A 246 -4.34 -14.94 5.69
CA MET A 246 -3.25 -14.06 6.09
C MET A 246 -3.83 -13.08 7.12
N ALA A 247 -3.45 -13.29 8.37
CA ALA A 247 -3.88 -12.41 9.44
C ALA A 247 -3.03 -11.14 9.35
N PRO A 248 -3.64 -9.96 9.59
CA PRO A 248 -5.04 -9.70 9.92
C PRO A 248 -6.05 -9.61 8.75
N ALA A 249 -5.67 -9.45 7.47
CA ALA A 249 -6.63 -9.03 6.44
C ALA A 249 -6.46 -9.67 5.05
N ALA A 250 -6.62 -10.99 4.96
CA ALA A 250 -6.55 -11.78 3.72
C ALA A 250 -7.44 -11.36 2.54
N PHE A 251 -8.38 -10.44 2.77
CA PHE A 251 -9.29 -9.93 1.75
C PHE A 251 -8.73 -8.71 0.98
N ILE A 252 -7.66 -8.08 1.47
CA ILE A 252 -7.07 -6.89 0.83
C ILE A 252 -6.39 -7.26 -0.50
N ASN A 253 -5.48 -8.23 -0.45
CA ASN A 253 -4.62 -8.55 -1.58
C ASN A 253 -5.32 -9.18 -2.81
N PRO A 254 -6.34 -10.06 -2.67
CA PRO A 254 -6.99 -10.69 -3.81
C PRO A 254 -7.47 -9.70 -4.88
N ALA A 255 -8.07 -8.58 -4.49
CA ALA A 255 -8.56 -7.57 -5.43
C ALA A 255 -7.42 -6.88 -6.20
N VAL A 256 -6.25 -6.72 -5.57
CA VAL A 256 -5.06 -6.13 -6.20
C VAL A 256 -4.49 -7.09 -7.25
N ILE A 257 -4.25 -8.36 -6.89
CA ILE A 257 -3.65 -9.32 -7.82
C ILE A 257 -4.56 -9.63 -9.00
N HIS A 258 -5.85 -9.80 -8.78
CA HIS A 258 -6.80 -10.02 -9.88
C HIS A 258 -6.88 -8.81 -10.82
N ARG A 259 -6.75 -7.59 -10.30
CA ARG A 259 -6.61 -6.40 -11.14
C ARG A 259 -5.31 -6.43 -11.94
N THR A 260 -4.17 -6.71 -11.33
CA THR A 260 -2.88 -6.80 -12.02
C THR A 260 -2.95 -7.82 -13.16
N ALA A 261 -3.50 -9.01 -12.89
CA ALA A 261 -3.70 -10.02 -13.92
C ALA A 261 -4.65 -9.57 -15.05
N ALA A 262 -5.69 -8.80 -14.74
CA ALA A 262 -6.59 -8.23 -15.74
C ALA A 262 -5.90 -7.18 -16.62
N LEU A 263 -5.04 -6.33 -16.05
CA LEU A 263 -4.26 -5.33 -16.79
C LEU A 263 -3.23 -6.00 -17.71
N LEU A 264 -2.46 -6.96 -17.20
CA LEU A 264 -1.48 -7.70 -18.00
C LEU A 264 -2.14 -8.46 -19.16
N ALA A 265 -3.33 -9.03 -18.95
CA ALA A 265 -4.09 -9.69 -20.01
C ALA A 265 -4.53 -8.70 -21.11
N ALA A 266 -4.92 -7.49 -20.72
CA ALA A 266 -5.30 -6.44 -21.67
C ALA A 266 -4.10 -5.98 -22.51
N ASP A 267 -2.92 -5.82 -21.90
CA ASP A 267 -1.69 -5.41 -22.60
C ASP A 267 -1.16 -6.49 -23.55
N ALA A 268 -1.29 -7.77 -23.19
CA ALA A 268 -0.80 -8.89 -23.98
C ALA A 268 -1.70 -9.29 -25.17
N ASN A 269 -2.79 -8.56 -25.46
CA ASN A 269 -3.84 -8.96 -26.42
C ASN A 269 -4.37 -10.40 -26.19
N GLY A 270 -4.22 -10.91 -24.96
CA GLY A 270 -4.36 -12.33 -24.65
C GLY A 270 -5.10 -12.50 -23.33
N GLY A 271 -6.23 -13.20 -23.40
CA GLY A 271 -7.08 -13.51 -22.24
C GLY A 271 -6.40 -14.49 -21.29
N ALA A 272 -5.44 -14.01 -20.49
CA ALA A 272 -4.93 -14.81 -19.36
C ALA A 272 -6.15 -15.24 -18.54
N ALA A 273 -6.34 -16.54 -18.30
CA ALA A 273 -7.50 -16.98 -17.52
C ALA A 273 -7.35 -16.44 -16.07
N PRO A 274 -8.44 -16.05 -15.39
CA PRO A 274 -8.38 -15.78 -13.97
C PRO A 274 -7.80 -17.00 -13.26
N PHE A 275 -6.91 -16.79 -12.30
CA PHE A 275 -6.39 -17.87 -11.47
C PHE A 275 -7.21 -17.96 -10.17
N ARG A 276 -6.92 -18.92 -9.30
CA ARG A 276 -7.59 -19.04 -8.00
C ARG A 276 -6.65 -18.59 -6.89
N TYR A 277 -7.03 -17.56 -6.15
CA TYR A 277 -6.37 -17.09 -4.93
C TYR A 277 -7.09 -17.71 -3.71
N ARG A 278 -6.36 -18.34 -2.77
CA ARG A 278 -6.96 -19.08 -1.62
C ARG A 278 -6.23 -18.89 -0.31
#